data_AF-A0A1H7UU97-F1
#
_entry.id   AF-A0A1H7UU97-F1
#
_cell.length_a   1.000
_cell.length_b   1.000
_cell.length_c   1.000
_cell.angle_alpha   90.00
_cell.angle_beta   90.00
_cell.angle_gamma   90.00
#
_symmetry.space_group_name_H-M   'P 1'
#
loop_
_entity.id
_entity.type
_entity.pdbx_description
1 polymer ?
#
loop_
_entity_poly.entity_id
_entity_poly.type
_entity_poly.pdbx_seq_one_letter_code
_entity_poly.pdbx_strand_id
1 'polypeptide(L)'
;MDTFIRPYVLKENASLQVLTGKGSPWLGESLLTIPGLYNRINGNQYSVKQSLSFSGGNLLVNGVDMGAAAPFEAAEATIWPINNVITRISRSAWDFLKDDGRFSLFTGILQYNDSVYNDLFYKANGYAAQTGGYRAQWYYRDSPMQLGMTIFEENGQNYTYPLNTWFVPTDEAFRKAGFQTLDDLIAYNERRGMPDTIFSPADNQG
;
A
#
# COMPACT_ATOMS: atom_id res chain seq x y z
N MET A 1 2.29 -0.05 29.54
CA MET A 1 1.07 0.54 28.94
C MET A 1 0.53 -0.46 27.92
N ASP A 2 -0.70 -0.91 28.12
CA ASP A 2 -1.38 -2.01 27.42
C ASP A 2 -1.42 -1.82 25.89
N THR A 3 -1.15 -2.89 25.13
CA THR A 3 -1.28 -2.92 23.66
C THR A 3 -2.69 -2.61 23.17
N PHE A 4 -3.71 -2.81 24.02
CA PHE A 4 -5.10 -2.58 23.66
C PHE A 4 -5.46 -1.10 23.47
N ILE A 5 -4.96 -0.21 24.32
CA ILE A 5 -5.31 1.23 24.27
C ILE A 5 -4.47 1.99 23.22
N ARG A 6 -3.25 1.53 22.95
CA ARG A 6 -2.31 2.20 22.02
C ARG A 6 -2.86 2.53 20.62
N PRO A 7 -3.68 1.70 19.95
CA PRO A 7 -4.29 2.10 18.68
C PRO A 7 -5.28 3.27 18.83
N TYR A 8 -5.81 3.55 20.01
CA TYR A 8 -6.78 4.63 20.23
C TYR A 8 -6.13 5.98 20.58
N VAL A 9 -4.80 6.02 20.71
CA VAL A 9 -4.07 7.24 21.07
C VAL A 9 -3.16 7.63 19.92
N LEU A 10 -3.33 8.85 19.42
CA LEU A 10 -2.54 9.40 18.31
C LEU A 10 -1.47 10.35 18.86
N LYS A 11 -0.32 10.40 18.19
CA LYS A 11 0.80 11.29 18.56
C LYS A 11 0.51 12.76 18.34
N GLU A 12 -0.41 13.05 17.43
CA GLU A 12 -0.79 14.40 17.01
C GLU A 12 -2.27 14.64 17.35
N ASN A 13 -2.61 15.89 17.68
CA ASN A 13 -3.98 16.24 18.03
C ASN A 13 -4.88 16.34 16.79
N ALA A 14 -5.93 15.51 16.75
CA ALA A 14 -6.92 15.47 15.68
C ALA A 14 -8.20 16.22 16.09
N SER A 15 -8.13 17.54 16.25
CA SER A 15 -9.30 18.32 16.65
C SER A 15 -10.38 18.35 15.58
N LEU A 16 -11.61 18.71 15.96
CA LEU A 16 -12.71 18.88 14.99
C LEU A 16 -12.33 19.89 13.90
N GLN A 17 -11.65 20.97 14.27
CA GLN A 17 -11.14 21.97 13.33
C GLN A 17 -10.13 21.37 12.34
N VAL A 18 -9.21 20.51 12.81
CA VAL A 18 -8.24 19.82 11.95
C VAL A 18 -8.96 18.90 10.95
N LEU A 19 -9.94 18.12 11.41
CA LEU A 19 -10.65 17.15 10.57
C LEU A 19 -11.62 17.81 9.57
N THR A 20 -12.25 18.93 9.93
CA THR A 20 -13.19 19.65 9.05
C THR A 20 -12.50 20.67 8.13
N GLY A 21 -11.32 21.16 8.51
CA GLY A 21 -10.53 22.08 7.69
C GLY A 21 -9.82 21.42 6.51
N LYS A 22 -9.87 20.08 6.39
CA LYS A 22 -9.23 19.32 5.32
C LYS A 22 -10.27 18.78 4.35
N GLY A 23 -10.01 18.92 3.05
CA GLY A 23 -10.80 18.29 1.98
C GLY A 23 -10.50 16.80 1.77
N SER A 24 -9.61 16.23 2.59
CA SER A 24 -9.18 14.82 2.54
C SER A 24 -9.04 14.27 3.96
N PRO A 25 -9.10 12.94 4.13
CA PRO A 25 -8.82 12.33 5.43
C PRO A 25 -7.45 12.74 5.96
N TRP A 26 -7.38 12.95 7.27
CA TRP A 26 -6.15 13.22 8.00
C TRP A 26 -5.50 11.92 8.43
N LEU A 27 -4.18 11.80 8.27
CA LEU A 27 -3.44 10.60 8.64
C LEU A 27 -2.73 10.82 9.98
N GLY A 28 -3.20 10.14 11.03
CA GLY A 28 -2.61 10.18 12.37
C GLY A 28 -1.74 8.96 12.64
N GLU A 29 -0.61 9.16 13.31
CA GLU A 29 0.23 8.07 13.80
C GLU A 29 -0.20 7.67 15.21
N SER A 30 -0.54 6.40 15.44
CA SER A 30 -0.90 5.91 16.76
C SER A 30 0.32 5.62 17.63
N LEU A 31 0.11 5.47 18.94
CA LEU A 31 1.13 4.97 19.87
C LEU A 31 1.37 3.45 19.73
N LEU A 32 0.60 2.76 18.88
CA LEU A 32 0.79 1.33 18.64
C LEU A 32 1.91 1.14 17.63
N THR A 33 3.03 0.57 18.09
CA THR A 33 4.09 0.07 17.22
C THR A 33 3.93 -1.42 16.96
N ILE A 34 4.39 -1.88 15.80
CA ILE A 34 4.45 -3.31 15.46
C ILE A 34 5.87 -3.81 15.76
N PRO A 35 6.08 -4.68 16.76
CA PRO A 35 7.40 -5.24 17.06
C PRO A 35 8.00 -5.96 15.86
N GLY A 36 9.27 -5.70 15.57
CA GLY A 36 10.01 -6.31 14.46
C GLY A 36 9.66 -5.79 13.06
N LEU A 37 8.72 -4.85 12.94
CA LEU A 37 8.40 -4.17 11.69
C LEU A 37 8.92 -2.73 11.72
N TYR A 38 9.66 -2.35 10.69
CA TYR A 38 10.31 -1.05 10.57
C TYR A 38 9.81 -0.29 9.34
N ASN A 39 9.82 1.03 9.42
CA ASN A 39 9.56 1.86 8.26
C ASN A 39 10.83 1.93 7.40
N ARG A 40 10.70 1.58 6.12
CA ARG A 40 11.84 1.51 5.21
C ARG A 40 12.59 2.83 5.04
N ILE A 41 11.89 3.96 5.08
CA ILE A 41 12.45 5.26 4.72
C ILE A 41 13.29 5.85 5.85
N ASN A 42 12.85 5.69 7.10
CA ASN A 42 13.52 6.29 8.26
C ASN A 42 14.14 5.28 9.23
N GLY A 43 13.96 3.97 9.00
CA GLY A 43 14.50 2.91 9.84
C GLY A 43 13.86 2.79 11.23
N ASN A 44 12.89 3.65 11.56
CA ASN A 44 12.21 3.61 12.85
C ASN A 44 11.24 2.45 12.92
N GLN A 45 10.98 1.97 14.13
CA GLN A 45 9.92 0.98 14.34
C GLN A 45 8.58 1.52 13.81
N TYR A 46 7.87 0.71 13.04
CA TYR A 46 6.63 1.11 12.41
C TYR A 46 5.54 1.34 13.45
N SER A 47 5.00 2.55 13.50
CA SER A 47 3.76 2.83 14.22
C SER A 47 2.57 2.79 13.27
N VAL A 48 1.47 2.19 13.74
CA VAL A 48 0.24 2.06 12.97
C VAL A 48 -0.34 3.45 12.70
N LYS A 49 -0.59 3.74 11.43
CA LYS A 49 -1.27 4.95 10.98
C LYS A 49 -2.77 4.70 10.81
N GLN A 50 -3.56 5.73 11.06
CA GLN A 50 -5.00 5.72 10.89
C GLN A 50 -5.44 6.91 10.05
N SER A 51 -6.40 6.67 9.18
CA SER A 51 -7.08 7.71 8.42
C SER A 51 -8.30 8.17 9.21
N LEU A 52 -8.34 9.44 9.60
CA LEU A 52 -9.46 10.06 10.29
C LEU A 52 -10.15 11.05 9.35
N SER A 53 -11.47 11.05 9.34
CA SER A 53 -12.26 12.08 8.69
C SER A 53 -13.54 12.33 9.46
N PHE A 54 -14.06 13.55 9.38
CA PHE A 54 -15.35 13.90 9.97
C PHE A 54 -16.34 14.23 8.86
N SER A 55 -17.42 13.45 8.73
CA SER A 55 -18.39 13.61 7.65
C SER A 55 -19.78 13.21 8.12
N GLY A 56 -20.80 14.00 7.73
CA GLY A 56 -22.18 13.73 8.12
C GLY A 56 -22.43 13.77 9.63
N GLY A 57 -21.57 14.45 10.40
CA GLY A 57 -21.62 14.45 11.87
C GLY A 57 -20.91 13.28 12.53
N ASN A 58 -20.36 12.34 11.76
CA ASN A 58 -19.72 11.13 12.28
C ASN A 58 -18.20 11.21 12.14
N LEU A 59 -17.50 10.64 13.12
CA LEU A 59 -16.09 10.31 12.99
C LEU A 59 -15.95 9.03 12.18
N LEU A 60 -15.12 9.05 11.15
CA LEU A 60 -14.69 7.88 10.40
C LEU A 60 -13.24 7.59 10.75
N VAL A 61 -12.94 6.34 11.14
CA VAL A 61 -11.55 5.86 11.33
C VAL A 61 -11.31 4.71 10.35
N ASN A 62 -10.32 4.87 9.48
CA ASN A 62 -10.04 3.99 8.35
C ASN A 62 -11.27 3.73 7.46
N GLY A 63 -12.11 4.76 7.28
CA GLY A 63 -13.34 4.69 6.50
C GLY A 63 -14.51 4.00 7.20
N VAL A 64 -14.33 3.51 8.44
CA VAL A 64 -15.39 2.90 9.24
C VAL A 64 -16.02 3.94 10.16
N ASP A 65 -17.34 3.96 10.20
CA ASP A 65 -18.11 4.83 11.09
C ASP A 65 -17.89 4.47 12.56
N MET A 66 -17.40 5.45 13.32
CA MET A 66 -17.14 5.34 14.75
C MET A 66 -18.23 6.00 15.61
N GLY A 67 -19.22 6.63 14.99
CA GLY A 67 -20.36 7.29 15.64
C GLY A 67 -20.34 8.82 15.56
N ALA A 68 -21.45 9.41 16.01
CA ALA A 68 -21.76 10.83 15.93
C ALA A 68 -21.46 11.62 17.21
N ALA A 69 -20.76 11.01 18.17
CA ALA A 69 -20.53 11.65 19.46
C ALA A 69 -19.61 12.87 19.29
N ALA A 70 -20.03 14.00 19.87
CA ALA A 70 -19.23 15.23 19.80
C ALA A 70 -17.87 15.02 20.49
N PRO A 71 -16.77 15.50 19.90
CA PRO A 71 -15.47 15.46 20.56
C PRO A 71 -15.47 16.39 21.77
N PHE A 72 -14.64 16.06 22.75
CA PHE A 72 -14.36 16.96 23.87
C PHE A 72 -12.90 17.40 23.86
N GLU A 73 -12.71 18.71 23.98
CA GLU A 73 -11.39 19.33 24.03
C GLU A 73 -10.86 19.29 25.47
N ALA A 74 -9.68 18.70 25.64
CA ALA A 74 -8.86 18.80 26.84
C ALA A 74 -7.74 19.83 26.63
N ALA A 75 -6.94 20.09 27.66
CA ALA A 75 -5.90 21.12 27.61
C ALA A 75 -4.88 20.94 26.47
N GLU A 76 -4.55 19.69 26.14
CA GLU A 76 -3.50 19.35 25.15
C GLU A 76 -3.93 18.27 24.14
N ALA A 77 -5.22 17.90 24.14
CA ALA A 77 -5.72 16.82 23.30
C ALA A 77 -7.21 16.95 23.04
N THR A 78 -7.67 16.41 21.93
CA THR A 78 -9.08 16.19 21.63
C THR A 78 -9.40 14.71 21.86
N ILE A 79 -10.47 14.42 22.59
CA ILE A 79 -10.93 13.06 22.80
C ILE A 79 -12.22 12.84 22.03
N TRP A 80 -12.21 11.78 21.24
CA TRP A 80 -13.33 11.35 20.42
C TRP A 80 -13.99 10.11 21.05
N PRO A 81 -15.24 10.22 21.53
CA PRO A 81 -15.99 9.03 21.91
C PRO A 81 -16.30 8.21 20.65
N ILE A 82 -16.07 6.89 20.72
CA ILE A 82 -16.29 5.97 19.62
C ILE A 82 -17.15 4.79 20.06
N ASN A 83 -17.99 4.30 19.16
CA ASN A 83 -18.93 3.20 19.41
C ASN A 83 -18.42 1.86 18.89
N ASN A 84 -17.30 1.85 18.17
CA ASN A 84 -16.73 0.67 17.53
C ASN A 84 -15.26 0.50 17.92
N VAL A 85 -14.83 -0.76 17.98
CA VAL A 85 -13.44 -1.14 18.24
C VAL A 85 -12.61 -0.91 16.97
N ILE A 86 -11.46 -0.26 17.10
CA ILE A 86 -10.52 -0.11 15.99
C ILE A 86 -9.94 -1.49 15.66
N THR A 87 -10.24 -1.99 14.46
CA THR A 87 -9.71 -3.28 14.01
C THR A 87 -8.21 -3.15 13.73
N ARG A 88 -7.43 -4.04 14.34
CA ARG A 88 -5.99 -4.09 14.10
C ARG A 88 -5.72 -4.58 12.68
N ILE A 89 -4.92 -3.83 11.94
CA ILE A 89 -4.39 -4.25 10.64
C ILE A 89 -3.32 -5.32 10.91
N SER A 90 -3.57 -6.55 10.44
CA SER A 90 -2.68 -7.71 10.62
C SER A 90 -2.15 -8.28 9.30
N ARG A 91 -2.67 -7.81 8.17
CA ARG A 91 -2.31 -8.29 6.83
C ARG A 91 -1.77 -7.15 5.98
N SER A 92 -0.91 -7.49 5.02
CA SER A 92 -0.46 -6.56 4.01
C SER A 92 -1.60 -6.23 3.04
N ALA A 93 -1.48 -5.12 2.29
CA ALA A 93 -2.45 -4.80 1.24
C ALA A 93 -2.50 -5.91 0.19
N TRP A 94 -1.36 -6.51 -0.15
CA TRP A 94 -1.27 -7.61 -1.09
C TRP A 94 -2.01 -8.87 -0.62
N ASP A 95 -1.89 -9.23 0.65
CA ASP A 95 -2.62 -10.39 1.20
C ASP A 95 -4.12 -10.16 1.18
N PHE A 96 -4.57 -8.95 1.55
CA PHE A 96 -5.98 -8.59 1.45
C PHE A 96 -6.51 -8.73 0.02
N LEU A 97 -5.77 -8.22 -0.98
CA LEU A 97 -6.18 -8.27 -2.38
C LEU A 97 -6.18 -9.69 -2.96
N LYS A 98 -5.22 -10.54 -2.58
CA LYS A 98 -5.21 -11.95 -3.01
C LYS A 98 -6.38 -12.74 -2.44
N ASP A 99 -6.74 -12.47 -1.19
CA ASP A 99 -7.80 -13.20 -0.49
C ASP A 99 -9.21 -12.77 -0.95
N ASP A 100 -9.36 -11.57 -1.50
CA ASP A 100 -10.62 -11.03 -1.98
C ASP A 100 -10.78 -11.24 -3.49
N GLY A 101 -11.62 -12.21 -3.84
CA GLY A 101 -11.87 -12.63 -5.23
C GLY A 101 -12.42 -11.53 -6.15
N ARG A 102 -12.78 -10.35 -5.65
CA ARG A 102 -13.18 -9.20 -6.48
C ARG A 102 -12.00 -8.53 -7.16
N PHE A 103 -10.75 -8.88 -6.81
CA PHE A 103 -9.55 -8.28 -7.37
C PHE A 103 -8.70 -9.29 -8.16
N SER A 104 -9.28 -10.41 -8.57
CA SER A 104 -8.56 -11.52 -9.20
C SER A 104 -7.90 -11.13 -10.54
N LEU A 105 -8.55 -10.26 -11.33
CA LEU A 105 -7.99 -9.77 -12.59
C LEU A 105 -6.83 -8.80 -12.35
N PHE A 106 -6.93 -7.94 -11.33
CA PHE A 106 -5.86 -7.01 -10.95
C PHE A 106 -4.63 -7.75 -10.42
N THR A 107 -4.82 -8.66 -9.47
CA THR A 107 -3.71 -9.43 -8.88
C THR A 107 -3.10 -10.37 -9.91
N GLY A 108 -3.94 -11.01 -10.73
CA GLY A 108 -3.52 -11.91 -11.80
C GLY A 108 -2.62 -11.22 -12.84
N ILE A 109 -2.99 -10.01 -13.31
CA ILE A 109 -2.16 -9.32 -14.30
C ILE A 109 -0.83 -8.81 -13.71
N LEU A 110 -0.80 -8.41 -12.43
CA LEU A 110 0.44 -8.08 -11.74
C LEU A 110 1.36 -9.31 -11.65
N GLN A 111 0.83 -10.45 -11.21
CA GLN A 111 1.59 -11.71 -11.12
C GLN A 111 2.07 -12.21 -12.48
N TYR A 112 1.26 -12.08 -13.53
CA TYR A 112 1.67 -12.41 -14.90
C TYR A 112 2.82 -11.51 -15.35
N ASN A 113 2.71 -10.19 -15.16
CA ASN A 113 3.77 -9.26 -15.55
C ASN A 113 5.09 -9.56 -14.82
N ASP A 114 5.03 -9.93 -13.54
CA ASP A 114 6.20 -10.31 -12.75
C ASP A 114 6.81 -11.62 -13.26
N SER A 115 5.98 -12.60 -13.66
CA SER A 115 6.46 -13.92 -14.13
C SER A 115 7.18 -13.86 -15.48
N VAL A 116 6.75 -12.97 -16.39
CA VAL A 116 7.37 -12.82 -17.72
C VAL A 116 8.53 -11.83 -17.75
N TYR A 117 8.71 -11.03 -16.68
CA TYR A 117 9.65 -9.92 -16.69
C TYR A 117 11.09 -10.33 -16.98
N ASN A 118 11.61 -11.36 -16.31
CA ASN A 118 13.01 -11.76 -16.44
C ASN A 118 13.35 -12.23 -17.87
N ASP A 119 12.42 -12.95 -18.51
CA ASP A 119 12.60 -13.42 -19.89
C ASP A 119 12.57 -12.26 -20.88
N LEU A 120 11.61 -11.34 -20.74
CA LEU A 120 11.54 -10.13 -21.56
C LEU A 120 12.78 -9.25 -21.37
N PHE A 121 13.24 -9.09 -20.13
CA PHE A 121 14.46 -8.35 -19.82
C PHE A 121 15.67 -8.98 -20.51
N TYR A 122 15.83 -10.30 -20.39
CA TYR A 122 16.95 -11.01 -21.01
C TYR A 122 16.93 -10.88 -22.53
N LYS A 123 15.76 -11.07 -23.16
CA LYS A 123 15.59 -10.91 -24.61
C LYS A 123 15.96 -9.51 -25.09
N ALA A 124 15.58 -8.48 -24.34
CA ALA A 124 15.85 -7.09 -24.72
C ALA A 124 17.30 -6.64 -24.46
N ASN A 125 18.01 -7.23 -23.46
CA ASN A 125 19.31 -6.71 -23.02
C ASN A 125 20.48 -7.69 -23.22
N GLY A 126 20.21 -8.98 -23.48
CA GLY A 126 21.24 -10.01 -23.66
C GLY A 126 21.90 -10.50 -22.37
N TYR A 127 21.42 -10.07 -21.20
CA TYR A 127 21.91 -10.49 -19.89
C TYR A 127 20.77 -10.52 -18.85
N ALA A 128 20.97 -11.25 -17.75
CA ALA A 128 19.97 -11.35 -16.68
C ALA A 128 19.96 -10.08 -15.81
N ALA A 129 18.78 -9.59 -15.39
CA ALA A 129 18.67 -8.35 -14.60
C ALA A 129 19.58 -8.34 -13.36
N GLN A 130 19.74 -9.50 -12.72
CA GLN A 130 20.58 -9.71 -11.53
C GLN A 130 22.07 -9.53 -11.80
N THR A 131 22.53 -9.70 -13.05
CA THR A 131 23.96 -9.59 -13.43
C THR A 131 24.29 -8.24 -14.05
N GLY A 132 23.30 -7.37 -14.27
CA GLY A 132 23.54 -6.01 -14.78
C GLY A 132 24.06 -5.06 -13.70
N GLY A 133 24.33 -3.81 -14.08
CA GLY A 133 24.67 -2.76 -13.11
C GLY A 133 23.51 -2.41 -12.19
N TYR A 134 23.75 -1.51 -11.24
CA TYR A 134 22.78 -1.06 -10.23
C TYR A 134 21.39 -0.85 -10.84
N ARG A 135 21.28 -0.05 -11.92
CA ARG A 135 19.97 0.21 -12.54
C ARG A 135 19.24 -1.05 -12.99
N ALA A 136 19.91 -2.04 -13.58
CA ALA A 136 19.27 -3.30 -13.99
C ALA A 136 18.78 -4.12 -12.79
N GLN A 137 19.54 -4.13 -11.70
CA GLN A 137 19.24 -4.87 -10.48
C GLN A 137 18.09 -4.24 -9.66
N TRP A 138 17.88 -2.92 -9.77
CA TRP A 138 16.70 -2.24 -9.18
C TRP A 138 15.37 -2.68 -9.78
N TYR A 139 15.42 -3.37 -10.92
CA TYR A 139 14.24 -3.96 -11.53
C TYR A 139 14.11 -5.47 -11.27
N TYR A 140 14.62 -5.99 -10.15
CA TYR A 140 14.04 -7.25 -9.65
C TYR A 140 12.54 -7.01 -9.44
N ARG A 141 11.72 -7.58 -10.34
CA ARG A 141 10.32 -7.22 -10.45
C ARG A 141 9.49 -8.09 -9.52
N ASP A 142 9.27 -7.55 -8.33
CA ASP A 142 8.20 -7.92 -7.42
C ASP A 142 7.27 -6.71 -7.34
N SER A 143 6.24 -6.68 -8.19
CA SER A 143 5.32 -5.54 -8.28
C SER A 143 4.66 -5.24 -6.93
N PRO A 144 4.17 -6.23 -6.15
CA PRO A 144 3.67 -5.99 -4.81
C PRO A 144 4.68 -5.29 -3.88
N MET A 145 5.94 -5.71 -3.86
CA MET A 145 6.99 -5.06 -3.07
C MET A 145 7.27 -3.63 -3.56
N GLN A 146 7.43 -3.44 -4.87
CA GLN A 146 7.73 -2.11 -5.44
C GLN A 146 6.60 -1.11 -5.26
N LEU A 147 5.34 -1.58 -5.26
CA LEU A 147 4.17 -0.76 -4.93
C LEU A 147 4.02 -0.53 -3.42
N GLY A 148 4.85 -1.15 -2.59
CA GLY A 148 4.77 -1.07 -1.14
C GLY A 148 3.56 -1.79 -0.55
N MET A 149 3.02 -2.78 -1.27
CA MET A 149 1.84 -3.55 -0.86
C MET A 149 2.17 -4.71 0.07
N THR A 150 3.45 -5.07 0.22
CA THR A 150 3.94 -6.18 1.05
C THR A 150 4.85 -5.71 2.19
N ILE A 151 5.03 -6.59 3.16
CA ILE A 151 6.15 -6.53 4.11
C ILE A 151 7.29 -7.32 3.47
N PHE A 152 8.52 -6.79 3.51
CA PHE A 152 9.70 -7.46 2.97
C PHE A 152 10.81 -7.55 4.02
N GLU A 153 11.66 -8.55 3.91
CA GLU A 153 12.81 -8.73 4.79
C GLU A 153 14.07 -8.11 4.17
N GLU A 154 14.83 -7.37 4.96
CA GLU A 154 16.20 -6.99 4.61
C GLU A 154 17.09 -7.08 5.85
N ASN A 155 18.26 -7.71 5.74
CA ASN A 155 19.22 -7.84 6.85
C ASN A 155 18.62 -8.44 8.13
N GLY A 156 17.69 -9.40 8.00
CA GLY A 156 16.99 -10.03 9.12
C GLY A 156 15.95 -9.16 9.82
N GLN A 157 15.58 -8.02 9.21
CA GLN A 157 14.56 -7.11 9.72
C GLN A 157 13.41 -6.98 8.73
N ASN A 158 12.17 -6.92 9.23
CA ASN A 158 11.00 -6.71 8.37
C ASN A 158 10.76 -5.22 8.18
N TYR A 159 10.54 -4.84 6.93
CA TYR A 159 10.26 -3.47 6.52
C TYR A 159 8.89 -3.36 5.85
N THR A 160 8.26 -2.21 6.04
CA THR A 160 7.14 -1.74 5.23
C THR A 160 7.47 -0.37 4.65
N TYR A 161 6.98 -0.12 3.44
CA TYR A 161 6.95 1.23 2.90
C TYR A 161 5.93 2.09 3.66
N PRO A 162 6.08 3.44 3.62
CA PRO A 162 5.06 4.34 4.13
C PRO A 162 3.71 4.12 3.44
N LEU A 163 2.65 4.62 4.08
CA LEU A 163 1.27 4.47 3.61
C LEU A 163 1.12 5.07 2.20
N ASN A 164 0.83 4.20 1.24
CA ASN A 164 0.59 4.55 -0.17
C ASN A 164 -0.91 4.48 -0.47
N THR A 165 -1.35 5.24 -1.47
CA THR A 165 -2.70 5.09 -2.04
C THR A 165 -2.57 4.35 -3.37
N TRP A 166 -3.34 3.29 -3.54
CA TRP A 166 -3.34 2.50 -4.77
C TRP A 166 -4.67 2.63 -5.49
N PHE A 167 -4.60 2.75 -6.82
CA PHE A 167 -5.76 2.54 -7.67
C PHE A 167 -5.87 1.05 -7.95
N VAL A 168 -6.85 0.38 -7.34
CA VAL A 168 -7.06 -1.07 -7.45
C VAL A 168 -8.44 -1.33 -8.03
N PRO A 169 -8.57 -1.49 -9.36
CA PRO A 169 -9.84 -1.80 -10.00
C PRO A 169 -10.35 -3.18 -9.56
N THR A 170 -11.66 -3.30 -9.37
CA THR A 170 -12.32 -4.59 -9.19
C THR A 170 -12.48 -5.31 -10.53
N ASP A 171 -12.73 -6.61 -10.49
CA ASP A 171 -13.06 -7.41 -11.67
C ASP A 171 -14.30 -6.86 -12.40
N GLU A 172 -15.28 -6.31 -11.67
CA GLU A 172 -16.43 -5.65 -12.28
C GLU A 172 -16.01 -4.44 -13.11
N ALA A 173 -15.06 -3.64 -12.63
CA ALA A 173 -14.53 -2.50 -13.38
C ALA A 173 -13.82 -2.95 -14.66
N PHE A 174 -13.04 -4.05 -14.60
CA PHE A 174 -12.43 -4.65 -15.78
C PHE A 174 -13.46 -5.17 -16.79
N ARG A 175 -14.50 -5.86 -16.32
CA ARG A 175 -15.59 -6.37 -17.18
C ARG A 175 -16.36 -5.24 -17.85
N LYS A 176 -16.61 -4.13 -17.14
CA LYS A 176 -17.21 -2.91 -17.73
C LYS A 176 -16.32 -2.28 -18.80
N ALA A 177 -14.99 -2.40 -18.66
CA ALA A 177 -14.03 -1.96 -19.66
C ALA A 177 -13.85 -2.96 -20.83
N GLY A 178 -14.52 -4.12 -20.79
CA GLY A 178 -14.50 -5.13 -21.84
C GLY A 178 -13.57 -6.32 -21.60
N PHE A 179 -12.91 -6.41 -20.44
CA PHE A 179 -12.02 -7.53 -20.09
C PHE A 179 -12.75 -8.53 -19.20
N GLN A 180 -13.04 -9.73 -19.73
CA GLN A 180 -13.77 -10.77 -19.00
C GLN A 180 -12.83 -11.70 -18.22
N THR A 181 -11.62 -11.87 -18.72
CA THR A 181 -10.64 -12.85 -18.23
C THR A 181 -9.24 -12.25 -18.10
N LEU A 182 -8.35 -12.97 -17.41
CA LEU A 182 -6.93 -12.62 -17.37
C LEU A 182 -6.31 -12.70 -18.77
N ASP A 183 -6.73 -13.67 -19.60
CA ASP A 183 -6.24 -13.82 -20.98
C ASP A 183 -6.57 -12.60 -21.84
N ASP A 184 -7.73 -11.97 -21.64
CA ASP A 184 -8.09 -10.72 -22.34
C ASP A 184 -7.08 -9.60 -22.01
N LEU A 185 -6.66 -9.51 -20.75
CA LEU A 185 -5.68 -8.52 -20.29
C LEU A 185 -4.28 -8.82 -20.83
N ILE A 186 -3.89 -10.10 -20.85
CA ILE A 186 -2.62 -10.54 -21.42
C ILE A 186 -2.57 -10.21 -22.91
N ALA A 187 -3.57 -10.65 -23.69
CA ALA A 187 -3.65 -10.36 -25.12
C ALA A 187 -3.68 -8.85 -25.42
N TYR A 188 -4.33 -8.06 -24.56
CA TYR A 188 -4.33 -6.60 -24.65
C TYR A 188 -2.97 -5.94 -24.39
N ASN A 189 -2.13 -6.54 -23.55
CA ASN A 189 -0.76 -6.09 -23.34
C ASN A 189 0.13 -6.52 -24.50
N GLU A 190 0.06 -7.78 -24.93
CA GLU A 190 0.91 -8.34 -25.98
C GLU A 190 0.73 -7.65 -27.35
N ARG A 191 -0.50 -7.25 -27.70
CA ARG A 191 -0.78 -6.58 -28.98
C ARG A 191 -0.10 -5.21 -29.15
N ARG A 192 0.47 -4.64 -28.07
CA ARG A 192 1.18 -3.35 -28.12
C ARG A 192 2.66 -3.48 -28.49
N GLY A 193 3.14 -4.70 -28.67
CA GLY A 193 4.55 -4.98 -28.81
C GLY A 193 5.22 -5.17 -27.45
N MET A 194 6.22 -6.04 -27.43
CA MET A 194 7.08 -6.22 -26.27
C MET A 194 8.12 -5.08 -26.20
N PRO A 195 8.73 -4.83 -25.04
CA PRO A 195 9.81 -3.85 -24.97
C PRO A 195 11.01 -4.30 -25.83
N ASP A 196 11.34 -3.53 -26.87
CA ASP A 196 12.42 -3.89 -27.81
C ASP A 196 13.82 -3.49 -27.31
N THR A 197 13.91 -2.53 -26.38
CA THR A 197 15.12 -2.15 -25.62
C THR A 197 14.71 -1.50 -24.31
N ILE A 198 15.23 -1.97 -23.16
CA ILE A 198 14.88 -1.40 -21.84
C ILE A 198 16.04 -0.57 -21.25
N PHE A 199 17.31 -0.94 -21.50
CA PHE A 199 18.49 -0.19 -21.07
C PHE A 199 19.59 -0.18 -22.13
N SER A 200 20.28 0.96 -22.27
CA SER A 200 21.54 1.00 -23.04
C SER A 200 22.67 0.44 -22.17
N PRO A 201 23.55 -0.43 -22.71
CA PRO A 201 24.74 -0.91 -21.98
C PRO A 201 25.64 0.22 -21.42
N ALA A 202 25.51 1.44 -21.97
CA ALA A 202 26.22 2.63 -21.50
C ALA A 202 25.81 3.11 -20.10
N ASP A 203 24.64 2.70 -19.59
CA ASP A 203 24.18 3.04 -18.23
C ASP A 203 24.86 2.20 -17.12
N ASN A 204 25.75 1.26 -17.48
CA ASN A 204 26.49 0.40 -16.53
C ASN A 204 27.88 0.97 -16.12
N GLN A 205 28.20 2.23 -16.44
CA GLN A 205 29.49 2.88 -16.08
C GLN A 205 29.33 4.00 -15.03
N GLY A 206 28.62 3.71 -13.94
CA GLY A 206 28.50 4.60 -12.78
C GLY A 206 28.99 3.95 -11.51
#